data_AF-A0A0P0SMT9-F1
#
_entry.id   AF-A0A0P0SMT9-F1
#
_cell.length_a   1.000
_cell.length_b   1.000
_cell.length_c   1.000
_cell.angle_alpha   90.00
_cell.angle_beta   90.00
_cell.angle_gamma   90.00
#
_symmetry.space_group_name_H-M   'P 1'
#
loop_
_entity.id
_entity.type
_entity.pdbx_description
1 polymer ?
#
loop_
_entity_poly.entity_id
_entity_poly.type
_entity_poly.pdbx_seq_one_letter_code
_entity_poly.pdbx_strand_id
1 'polypeptide(L)'
;MVDTDDEEIGVTQSRTLSGAERMVRDYLALDGLDADASLEIRPELDPATDQRVAAARATAREAEETQARAAAESRAIVRDLKASGLSGTDIAKVLHLSTQRISQLAGRGD
;
A
#
# COMPACT_ATOMS: atom_id res chain seq x y z
N MET A 1 -8.79 27.98 1.12
CA MET A 1 -8.36 28.52 2.43
C MET A 1 -6.86 28.44 2.39
N VAL A 2 -6.19 29.57 2.26
CA VAL A 2 -4.73 29.65 2.21
C VAL A 2 -4.29 29.74 3.67
N ASP A 3 -3.58 28.73 4.17
CA ASP A 3 -2.87 28.83 5.45
C ASP A 3 -1.91 30.01 5.32
N THR A 4 -2.08 31.06 6.13
CA THR A 4 -1.37 32.32 5.95
C THR A 4 -0.29 32.54 7.03
N ASP A 5 -0.02 31.55 7.87
CA ASP A 5 1.02 31.63 8.90
C ASP A 5 1.95 30.40 8.84
N ASP A 6 2.64 30.20 7.71
CA ASP A 6 3.85 29.36 7.66
C ASP A 6 5.01 30.12 8.33
N GLU A 7 4.90 30.38 9.64
CA GLU A 7 6.00 30.93 10.40
C GLU A 7 7.05 29.84 10.61
N GLU A 8 8.25 30.03 10.07
CA GLU A 8 9.37 29.11 10.27
C GLU A 8 9.78 29.11 11.75
N ILE A 9 9.42 28.04 12.46
CA ILE A 9 9.69 27.88 13.89
C ILE A 9 11.19 27.61 14.15
N GLY A 10 11.86 26.91 13.22
CA GLY A 10 13.31 26.71 13.22
C GLY A 10 13.77 25.43 12.53
N VAL A 11 15.04 25.06 12.76
CA VAL A 11 15.71 23.97 12.03
C VAL A 11 16.35 22.96 12.99
N THR A 12 16.15 21.67 12.71
CA THR A 12 16.83 20.54 13.36
C THR A 12 17.38 19.58 12.31
N GLN A 13 18.19 18.60 12.72
CA GLN A 13 18.80 17.63 11.80
C GLN A 13 18.66 16.19 12.30
N SER A 14 18.44 15.27 11.37
CA SER A 14 18.43 13.83 11.63
C SER A 14 19.25 13.11 10.56
N ARG A 15 19.88 12.00 10.96
CA ARG A 15 20.62 11.12 10.01
C ARG A 15 19.70 10.23 9.19
N THR A 16 18.45 10.06 9.61
CA THR A 16 17.45 9.21 8.94
C THR A 16 16.07 9.83 9.03
N LEU A 17 15.20 9.57 8.05
CA LEU A 17 13.81 10.03 8.09
C LEU A 17 13.06 9.45 9.30
N SER A 18 13.30 8.18 9.65
CA SER A 18 12.72 7.54 10.85
C SER A 18 13.15 8.20 12.17
N GLY A 19 14.29 8.91 12.19
CA GLY A 19 14.73 9.67 13.36
C GLY A 19 14.23 11.11 13.38
N ALA A 20 13.68 11.62 12.26
CA ALA A 20 13.33 13.02 12.11
C ALA A 20 12.24 13.45 13.10
N GLU A 21 11.22 12.61 13.32
CA GLU A 21 10.14 12.94 14.27
C GLU A 21 10.67 13.14 15.70
N ARG A 22 11.56 12.26 16.17
CA ARG A 22 12.18 12.41 17.49
C ARG A 22 12.95 13.73 17.58
N MET A 23 13.74 14.05 16.56
CA MET A 23 14.53 15.29 16.53
C MET A 23 13.66 16.54 16.52
N VAL A 24 12.49 16.50 15.89
CA VAL A 24 11.51 17.61 15.91
C VAL A 24 10.88 17.74 17.30
N ARG A 25 10.45 16.63 17.93
CA ARG A 25 9.87 16.68 19.28
C ARG A 25 10.87 17.16 20.33
N ASP A 26 12.10 16.69 20.26
CA ASP A 26 13.18 17.15 21.15
C ASP A 26 13.45 18.66 20.97
N TYR A 27 13.39 19.16 19.73
CA TYR A 27 13.51 20.58 19.42
C TYR A 27 12.36 21.41 20.00
N LEU A 28 11.11 20.99 19.79
CA LEU A 28 9.93 21.66 20.33
C LEU A 28 9.96 21.72 21.86
N ALA A 29 10.30 20.61 22.51
CA ALA A 29 10.42 20.55 23.97
C ALA A 29 11.50 21.50 24.50
N LEU A 30 12.63 21.62 23.80
CA LEU A 30 13.73 22.52 24.19
C LEU A 30 13.33 23.99 24.11
N ASP A 31 12.49 24.36 23.14
CA ASP A 31 12.04 25.74 22.91
C ASP A 31 10.76 26.08 23.69
N GLY A 32 10.27 25.16 24.54
CA GLY A 32 9.06 25.34 25.34
C GLY A 32 7.76 25.28 24.53
N LEU A 33 7.82 24.71 23.32
CA LEU A 33 6.69 24.47 22.43
C LEU A 33 6.04 23.11 22.71
N ASP A 34 4.85 22.89 22.14
CA ASP A 34 4.11 21.64 22.30
C ASP A 34 4.77 20.47 21.55
N ALA A 35 5.52 19.64 22.27
CA ALA A 35 6.20 18.47 21.73
C ALA A 35 5.24 17.33 21.35
N ASP A 36 3.98 17.36 21.78
CA ASP A 36 2.95 16.36 21.46
C ASP A 36 2.07 16.77 20.27
N ALA A 37 2.37 17.91 19.65
CA ALA A 37 1.69 18.36 18.44
C ALA A 37 1.69 17.28 17.34
N SER A 38 0.66 17.33 16.48
CA SER A 38 0.57 16.47 15.30
C SER A 38 1.64 16.89 14.30
N LEU A 39 2.51 15.94 13.93
CA LEU A 39 3.62 16.18 13.01
C LEU A 39 3.38 15.48 11.67
N GLU A 40 3.61 16.21 10.58
CA GLU A 40 3.69 15.65 9.23
C GLU A 40 5.08 15.95 8.66
N ILE A 41 5.86 14.91 8.38
CA ILE A 41 7.19 15.05 7.78
C ILE A 41 7.08 14.75 6.30
N ARG A 42 7.27 15.78 5.47
CA ARG A 42 7.28 15.70 4.01
C ARG A 42 8.71 15.83 3.50
N PRO A 43 9.39 14.75 3.11
CA PRO A 43 10.69 14.85 2.47
C PRO A 43 10.53 15.56 1.14
N GLU A 44 11.29 16.63 0.94
CA GLU A 44 11.44 17.25 -0.37
C GLU A 44 12.59 16.57 -1.10
N LEU A 45 12.27 15.87 -2.19
CA LEU A 45 13.28 15.27 -3.06
C LEU A 45 13.45 16.16 -4.30
N ASP A 46 14.46 15.88 -5.12
CA ASP A 46 14.53 16.53 -6.41
C ASP A 46 13.30 16.13 -7.28
N PRO A 47 12.81 17.04 -8.15
CA PRO A 47 11.57 16.79 -8.89
C PRO A 47 11.56 15.50 -9.72
N ALA A 48 12.72 15.08 -10.25
CA ALA A 48 12.81 13.86 -11.04
C ALA A 48 12.67 12.61 -10.17
N THR A 49 13.27 12.62 -8.98
CA THR A 49 13.11 11.52 -8.02
C THR A 49 11.69 11.43 -7.49
N ASP A 50 11.06 12.55 -7.12
CA ASP A 50 9.67 12.57 -6.66
C ASP A 50 8.70 12.00 -7.70
N GLN A 51 8.86 12.42 -8.97
CA GLN A 51 8.04 11.89 -10.07
C GLN A 51 8.20 10.38 -10.23
N ARG A 52 9.44 9.86 -10.09
CA ARG A 52 9.71 8.41 -10.17
C ARG A 52 9.11 7.64 -9.01
N VAL A 53 9.17 8.18 -7.79
CA VAL A 53 8.55 7.57 -6.61
C VAL A 53 7.03 7.52 -6.78
N ALA A 54 6.41 8.61 -7.22
CA ALA A 54 4.98 8.67 -7.49
C ALA A 54 4.55 7.65 -8.56
N ALA A 55 5.29 7.57 -9.68
CA ALA A 55 5.03 6.60 -10.73
C ALA A 55 5.16 5.15 -10.23
N ALA A 56 6.22 4.84 -9.48
CA ALA A 56 6.41 3.50 -8.91
C ALA A 56 5.27 3.09 -7.97
N ARG A 57 4.80 4.01 -7.13
CA ARG A 57 3.64 3.78 -6.25
C ARG A 57 2.35 3.55 -7.05
N ALA A 58 2.12 4.32 -8.11
CA ALA A 58 0.96 4.14 -8.98
C ALA A 58 0.98 2.76 -9.64
N THR A 59 2.11 2.35 -10.22
CA THR A 59 2.26 1.03 -10.84
C THR A 59 2.07 -0.11 -9.83
N ALA A 60 2.61 0.02 -8.62
CA ALA A 60 2.41 -0.98 -7.57
C ALA A 60 0.93 -1.14 -7.23
N ARG A 61 0.21 -0.02 -7.08
CA ARG A 61 -1.23 -0.02 -6.81
C ARG A 61 -2.04 -0.66 -7.94
N GLU A 62 -1.76 -0.32 -9.20
CA GLU A 62 -2.42 -0.92 -10.36
C GLU A 62 -2.19 -2.43 -10.44
N ALA A 63 -0.99 -2.89 -10.10
CA ALA A 63 -0.67 -4.31 -10.04
C ALA A 63 -1.45 -5.02 -8.94
N GLU A 64 -1.55 -4.44 -7.74
CA GLU A 64 -2.35 -4.97 -6.64
C GLU A 64 -3.82 -5.09 -7.01
N GLU A 65 -4.40 -4.04 -7.59
CA GLU A 65 -5.80 -4.02 -8.03
C GLU A 65 -6.07 -5.08 -9.12
N THR A 66 -5.15 -5.21 -10.08
CA THR A 66 -5.25 -6.21 -11.14
C THR A 66 -5.16 -7.64 -10.58
N GLN A 67 -4.24 -7.89 -9.67
CA GLN A 67 -4.10 -9.20 -9.00
C GLN A 67 -5.34 -9.54 -8.17
N ALA A 68 -5.89 -8.57 -7.44
CA ALA A 68 -7.10 -8.75 -6.65
C ALA A 68 -8.30 -9.12 -7.53
N ARG A 69 -8.48 -8.41 -8.65
CA ARG A 69 -9.53 -8.70 -9.63
C ARG A 69 -9.36 -10.09 -10.25
N ALA A 70 -8.16 -10.44 -10.70
CA ALA A 70 -7.88 -11.76 -11.26
C ALA A 70 -8.16 -12.89 -10.26
N ALA A 71 -7.83 -12.68 -8.98
CA ALA A 71 -8.12 -13.65 -7.92
C ALA A 71 -9.62 -13.76 -7.60
N ALA A 72 -10.38 -12.65 -7.68
CA ALA A 72 -11.83 -12.68 -7.52
C ALA A 72 -12.51 -13.43 -8.67
N GLU A 73 -12.13 -13.12 -9.91
CA GLU A 73 -12.63 -13.75 -11.13
C GLU A 73 -12.35 -15.26 -11.13
N SER A 74 -11.11 -15.64 -10.82
CA SER A 74 -10.72 -17.06 -10.73
C SER A 74 -11.58 -17.83 -9.72
N ARG A 75 -11.92 -17.22 -8.58
CA ARG A 75 -12.79 -17.84 -7.58
C ARG A 75 -14.23 -17.96 -8.09
N ALA A 76 -14.75 -16.94 -8.76
CA ALA A 76 -16.08 -16.99 -9.35
C ALA A 76 -16.18 -18.12 -10.37
N ILE A 77 -15.24 -18.19 -11.32
CA ILE A 77 -15.21 -19.24 -12.34
C ILE A 77 -15.10 -20.63 -11.70
N VAL A 78 -14.23 -20.83 -10.70
CA VAL A 78 -14.12 -22.14 -10.02
C VAL A 78 -15.44 -22.54 -9.35
N ARG A 79 -16.17 -21.60 -8.72
CA ARG A 79 -17.47 -21.88 -8.11
C ARG A 79 -18.51 -22.24 -9.18
N ASP A 80 -18.59 -21.48 -10.26
CA ASP A 80 -19.56 -21.69 -11.33
C ASP A 80 -19.34 -23.03 -12.04
N LEU A 81 -18.07 -23.38 -12.31
CA LEU A 81 -17.71 -24.67 -12.91
C LEU A 81 -17.98 -25.85 -11.97
N LYS A 82 -17.78 -25.69 -10.66
CA LYS A 82 -18.19 -26.72 -9.68
C LYS A 82 -19.71 -26.87 -9.65
N ALA A 83 -20.45 -25.77 -9.68
CA ALA A 83 -21.91 -25.77 -9.66
C ALA A 83 -22.50 -26.44 -10.91
N SER A 84 -21.81 -26.38 -12.06
CA SER A 84 -22.19 -27.11 -13.27
C SER A 84 -21.72 -28.58 -13.29
N GLY A 85 -21.10 -29.06 -12.21
CA GLY A 85 -20.76 -30.47 -12.01
C GLY A 85 -19.36 -30.88 -12.48
N LEU A 86 -18.50 -29.94 -12.87
CA LEU A 86 -17.12 -30.29 -13.25
C LEU A 86 -16.29 -30.73 -12.04
N SER A 87 -15.43 -31.72 -12.27
CA SER A 87 -14.47 -32.17 -11.29
C SER A 87 -13.35 -31.13 -11.08
N GLY A 88 -12.74 -31.10 -9.90
CA GLY A 88 -11.59 -30.22 -9.64
C GLY A 88 -10.40 -30.44 -10.58
N THR A 89 -10.25 -31.67 -11.11
CA THR A 89 -9.22 -32.02 -12.10
C THR A 89 -9.50 -31.41 -13.46
N ASP A 90 -10.76 -31.39 -13.89
CA ASP A 90 -11.14 -30.79 -15.18
C ASP A 90 -11.06 -29.26 -15.11
N ILE A 91 -11.50 -28.67 -13.99
CA ILE A 91 -11.36 -27.24 -13.73
C ILE A 91 -9.89 -26.80 -13.76
N ALA A 92 -8.99 -27.59 -13.16
CA ALA A 92 -7.55 -27.35 -13.19
C ALA A 92 -7.01 -27.30 -14.63
N LYS A 93 -7.47 -28.20 -15.51
CA LYS A 93 -7.10 -28.19 -16.93
C LYS A 93 -7.66 -26.97 -17.67
N VAL A 94 -8.92 -26.61 -17.44
CA VAL A 94 -9.58 -25.47 -18.10
C VAL A 94 -8.91 -24.14 -17.72
N LEU A 95 -8.57 -23.96 -16.44
CA LEU A 95 -7.96 -22.73 -15.95
C LEU A 95 -6.43 -22.72 -16.05
N HIS A 96 -5.81 -23.81 -16.52
CA HIS A 96 -4.36 -24.00 -16.53
C HIS A 96 -3.71 -23.78 -15.14
N LEU A 97 -4.39 -24.25 -14.09
CA LEU A 97 -3.95 -24.15 -12.70
C LEU A 97 -3.71 -25.54 -12.10
N SER A 98 -2.93 -25.62 -11.02
CA SER A 98 -2.79 -26.86 -10.28
C SER A 98 -4.08 -27.22 -9.53
N THR A 99 -4.33 -28.51 -9.32
CA THR A 99 -5.47 -28.98 -8.50
C THR A 99 -5.42 -28.44 -7.06
N GLN A 100 -4.21 -28.25 -6.51
CA GLN A 100 -4.01 -27.58 -5.23
C GLN A 100 -4.51 -26.13 -5.26
N ARG A 101 -4.20 -25.38 -6.33
CA ARG A 101 -4.68 -24.01 -6.49
C ARG A 101 -6.20 -23.95 -6.64
N ILE A 102 -6.80 -24.89 -7.37
CA ILE A 102 -8.27 -25.02 -7.44
C ILE A 102 -8.86 -25.28 -6.06
N SER A 103 -8.24 -26.14 -5.26
CA SER A 103 -8.69 -26.43 -3.89
C SER A 103 -8.63 -25.19 -2.99
N GLN A 104 -7.56 -24.39 -3.09
CA GLN A 104 -7.43 -23.12 -2.37
C GLN A 104 -8.48 -22.10 -2.81
N LEU A 105 -8.76 -21.99 -4.11
CA LEU A 105 -9.77 -21.06 -4.64
C LEU A 105 -11.18 -21.48 -4.25
N ALA A 106 -11.45 -22.79 -4.16
CA ALA A 106 -12.75 -23.32 -3.77
C ALA A 106 -12.99 -23.30 -2.25
N GLY A 107 -11.94 -23.43 -1.43
CA GLY A 107 -12.05 -23.51 0.03
C GLY A 107 -12.13 -22.16 0.75
N ARG A 108 -11.88 -21.04 0.06
CA ARG A 108 -11.95 -19.68 0.64
C ARG A 108 -13.32 -19.01 0.43
N GLY A 109 -14.38 -19.81 0.56
CA GLY A 109 -15.77 -19.36 0.54
C GLY A 109 -16.32 -19.33 1.95
N ASP A 110 -16.04 -18.23 2.66
CA ASP A 110 -16.85 -17.52 3.67
C ASP A 110 -15.99 -16.37 4.23
#